data_AF-A0A7J2KYH4-F1
#
_entry.id   AF-A0A7J2KYH4-F1
#
_cell.length_a   1.000
_cell.length_b   1.000
_cell.length_c   1.000
_cell.angle_alpha   90.00
_cell.angle_beta   90.00
_cell.angle_gamma   90.00
#
_symmetry.space_group_name_H-M   'P 1'
#
loop_
_entity.id
_entity.type
_entity.pdbx_description
1 polymer ?
#
loop_
_entity_poly.entity_id
_entity_poly.type
_entity_poly.pdbx_seq_one_letter_code
_entity_poly.pdbx_strand_id
1 'polypeptide(L)'
;MVAVKEIELEGHIIDSLILPKAFDAIMDAGGDFDVLEFQIGKHKSDTSYARILIKADSREQLDYILSELLKIGAKIPEVEEVRLKLAPKDRTLPEGFYSTTNHPTYVLISGEWVGVENIEMDVAIVVDTENKSARGKPISDIKKGDLVVVGNRGIRVEPPERPRSY
;
A
#
# COMPACT_ATOMS: atom_id res chain seq x y z
N MET A 1 13.98 -6.23 11.93
CA MET A 1 12.92 -6.89 11.13
C MET A 1 13.13 -6.41 9.71
N VAL A 2 13.26 -7.33 8.74
CA VAL A 2 13.41 -6.94 7.34
C VAL A 2 12.14 -6.22 6.90
N ALA A 3 12.25 -4.95 6.52
CA ALA A 3 11.17 -4.14 6.01
C ALA A 3 11.20 -4.18 4.49
N VAL A 4 10.04 -4.41 3.86
CA VAL A 4 9.94 -4.50 2.40
C VAL A 4 8.87 -3.54 1.86
N LYS A 5 9.09 -3.02 0.65
CA LYS A 5 8.12 -2.17 -0.04
C LYS A 5 8.27 -2.30 -1.55
N GLU A 6 7.15 -2.50 -2.23
CA GLU A 6 7.09 -2.41 -3.69
C GLU A 6 7.03 -0.95 -4.14
N ILE A 7 7.81 -0.64 -5.16
CA ILE A 7 7.77 0.60 -5.93
C ILE A 7 7.51 0.29 -7.40
N GLU A 8 7.04 1.29 -8.11
CA GLU A 8 6.86 1.26 -9.56
C GLU A 8 7.68 2.40 -10.17
N LEU A 9 8.18 2.20 -11.39
CA LEU A 9 8.85 3.21 -12.17
C LEU A 9 8.21 3.20 -13.55
N GLU A 10 7.70 4.35 -14.00
CA GLU A 10 7.05 4.47 -15.30
C GLU A 10 7.60 5.70 -16.05
N GLY A 11 7.91 5.52 -17.33
CA GLY A 11 8.38 6.59 -18.22
C GLY A 11 9.51 6.11 -19.12
N HIS A 12 10.36 7.02 -19.60
CA HIS A 12 11.59 6.65 -20.32
C HIS A 12 12.69 6.18 -19.36
N ILE A 13 12.39 5.21 -18.47
CA ILE A 13 13.23 4.82 -17.33
C ILE A 13 14.61 4.28 -17.72
N ILE A 14 14.76 3.80 -18.97
CA ILE A 14 16.03 3.36 -19.56
C ILE A 14 16.83 4.57 -20.06
N ASP A 15 16.25 5.37 -20.98
CA ASP A 15 16.95 6.49 -21.62
C ASP A 15 17.31 7.63 -20.64
N SER A 16 16.48 7.83 -19.62
CA SER A 16 16.70 8.85 -18.57
C SER A 16 17.62 8.39 -17.43
N LEU A 17 18.11 7.15 -17.50
CA LEU A 17 18.93 6.50 -16.47
C LEU A 17 18.27 6.50 -15.07
N ILE A 18 16.93 6.57 -14.99
CA ILE A 18 16.20 6.51 -13.72
C ILE A 18 16.41 5.14 -13.08
N LEU A 19 16.38 4.06 -13.86
CA LEU A 19 16.50 2.71 -13.34
C LEU A 19 17.90 2.43 -12.72
N PRO A 20 19.03 2.71 -13.40
CA PRO A 20 20.35 2.61 -12.78
C PRO A 20 20.48 3.48 -11.52
N LYS A 21 20.05 4.75 -11.56
CA LYS A 21 20.10 5.66 -10.40
C LYS A 21 19.29 5.13 -9.22
N ALA A 22 18.15 4.47 -9.48
CA ALA A 22 17.33 3.87 -8.44
C ALA A 22 18.07 2.69 -7.77
N PHE A 23 18.70 1.82 -8.56
CA PHE A 23 19.49 0.72 -8.01
C PHE A 23 20.69 1.22 -7.21
N ASP A 24 21.42 2.21 -7.74
CA ASP A 24 22.55 2.83 -7.04
C ASP A 24 22.10 3.42 -5.70
N ALA A 25 20.99 4.18 -5.68
CA ALA A 25 20.45 4.75 -4.44
C ALA A 25 20.04 3.67 -3.41
N ILE A 26 19.45 2.55 -3.85
CA ILE A 26 19.10 1.44 -2.96
C ILE A 26 20.37 0.80 -2.37
N MET A 27 21.36 0.50 -3.21
CA MET A 27 22.61 -0.15 -2.79
C MET A 27 23.47 0.75 -1.91
N ASP A 28 23.59 2.04 -2.23
CA ASP A 28 24.34 3.04 -1.44
C ASP A 28 23.76 3.22 -0.04
N ALA A 29 22.44 3.08 0.09
CA ALA A 29 21.74 3.07 1.36
C ALA A 29 21.78 1.71 2.10
N GLY A 30 22.47 0.71 1.55
CA GLY A 30 22.61 -0.64 2.11
C GLY A 30 21.34 -1.49 2.02
N GLY A 31 20.41 -1.13 1.14
CA GLY A 31 19.22 -1.93 0.83
C GLY A 31 19.49 -2.96 -0.27
N ASP A 32 18.52 -3.85 -0.46
CA ASP A 32 18.53 -4.85 -1.52
C ASP A 32 17.23 -4.75 -2.33
N PHE A 33 17.18 -5.33 -3.52
CA PHE A 33 16.00 -5.26 -4.39
C PHE A 33 15.77 -6.49 -5.27
N ASP A 34 14.49 -6.78 -5.55
CA ASP A 34 14.09 -7.72 -6.59
C ASP A 34 13.29 -6.98 -7.68
N VAL A 35 13.65 -7.18 -8.94
CA VAL A 35 12.81 -6.73 -10.06
C VAL A 35 11.68 -7.75 -10.26
N LEU A 36 10.45 -7.37 -9.92
CA LEU A 36 9.28 -8.24 -10.04
C LEU A 36 8.71 -8.23 -11.45
N GLU A 37 8.72 -7.08 -12.10
CA GLU A 37 8.21 -6.91 -13.46
C GLU A 37 9.00 -5.87 -14.21
N PHE A 38 9.25 -6.12 -15.49
CA PHE A 38 9.91 -5.18 -16.38
C PHE A 38 9.29 -5.24 -17.77
N GLN A 39 8.73 -4.12 -18.21
CA GLN A 39 8.12 -3.97 -19.53
C GLN A 39 8.84 -2.86 -20.29
N ILE A 40 9.44 -3.23 -21.42
CA ILE A 40 10.19 -2.31 -22.27
C ILE A 40 9.28 -1.80 -23.38
N GLY A 41 9.22 -0.47 -23.52
CA GLY A 41 8.57 0.18 -24.65
C GLY A 41 9.18 -0.28 -25.98
N LYS A 42 8.35 -0.60 -26.97
CA LYS A 42 8.84 -1.20 -28.24
C LYS A 42 9.51 -0.18 -29.15
N HIS A 43 9.10 1.09 -29.02
CA HIS A 43 9.63 2.22 -29.78
C HIS A 43 10.19 3.29 -28.84
N LYS A 44 11.05 4.17 -29.36
CA LYS A 44 11.70 5.27 -28.60
C LYS A 44 10.71 6.20 -27.87
N SER A 45 9.49 6.33 -28.40
CA SER A 45 8.42 7.15 -27.82
C SER A 45 7.63 6.42 -26.73
N ASP A 46 7.77 5.10 -26.61
CA ASP A 46 6.97 4.29 -25.72
C ASP A 46 7.56 4.36 -24.30
N THR A 47 6.70 4.48 -23.31
CA THR A 47 7.13 4.39 -21.91
C THR A 47 7.47 2.94 -21.56
N SER A 48 8.46 2.80 -20.69
CA SER A 48 8.82 1.53 -20.06
C SER A 48 8.35 1.56 -18.61
N TYR A 49 8.03 0.38 -18.09
CA TYR A 49 7.52 0.18 -16.75
C TYR A 49 8.37 -0.85 -16.01
N ALA A 50 8.64 -0.59 -14.74
CA ALA A 50 9.31 -1.53 -13.85
C ALA A 50 8.61 -1.57 -12.49
N ARG A 51 8.42 -2.77 -11.95
CA ARG A 51 7.98 -2.96 -10.56
C ARG A 51 9.09 -3.64 -9.78
N ILE A 52 9.48 -3.04 -8.67
CA ILE A 52 10.67 -3.43 -7.90
C ILE A 52 10.27 -3.56 -6.43
N LEU A 53 10.63 -4.67 -5.82
CA LEU A 53 10.52 -4.88 -4.38
C LEU A 53 11.82 -4.43 -3.71
N ILE A 54 11.75 -3.44 -2.84
CA ILE A 54 12.87 -3.00 -2.01
C ILE A 54 12.86 -3.79 -0.71
N LYS A 55 14.04 -4.20 -0.24
CA LYS A 55 14.27 -4.84 1.05
C LYS A 55 15.28 -4.01 1.85
N ALA A 56 15.00 -3.83 3.13
CA ALA A 56 15.86 -3.13 4.06
C ALA A 56 15.87 -3.85 5.42
N ASP A 57 16.92 -3.68 6.21
CA ASP A 57 17.06 -4.35 7.51
C ASP A 57 16.23 -3.69 8.62
N SER A 58 15.78 -2.45 8.39
CA SER A 58 14.87 -1.72 9.27
C SER A 58 13.87 -0.84 8.50
N ARG A 59 12.84 -0.37 9.22
CA ARG A 59 11.83 0.54 8.68
C ARG A 59 12.41 1.92 8.38
N GLU A 60 13.28 2.42 9.24
CA GLU A 60 13.95 3.71 9.09
C GLU A 60 14.85 3.72 7.84
N GLN A 61 15.57 2.63 7.60
CA GLN A 61 16.38 2.47 6.39
C GLN A 61 15.50 2.42 5.14
N LEU A 62 14.39 1.68 5.18
CA LEU A 62 13.44 1.62 4.08
C LEU A 62 12.87 3.00 3.75
N ASP A 63 12.43 3.75 4.77
CA ASP A 63 11.88 5.10 4.59
C ASP A 63 12.95 6.07 4.04
N TYR A 64 14.22 5.92 4.45
CA TYR A 64 15.34 6.65 3.86
C TYR A 64 15.54 6.32 2.37
N ILE A 65 15.58 5.03 2.00
CA ILE A 65 15.71 4.58 0.60
C ILE A 65 14.57 5.16 -0.25
N LEU A 66 13.33 5.04 0.22
CA LEU A 66 12.16 5.58 -0.48
C LEU A 66 12.28 7.10 -0.68
N SER A 67 12.82 7.83 0.31
CA SER A 67 13.03 9.27 0.19
C SER A 67 14.07 9.65 -0.88
N GLU A 68 15.14 8.87 -1.04
CA GLU A 68 16.14 9.08 -2.09
C GLU A 68 15.57 8.76 -3.48
N LEU A 69 14.76 7.69 -3.58
CA LEU A 69 14.09 7.32 -4.83
C LEU A 69 13.13 8.41 -5.33
N LEU A 70 12.40 9.08 -4.43
CA LEU A 70 11.53 10.21 -4.82
C LEU A 70 12.33 11.37 -5.46
N LYS A 71 13.56 11.65 -4.99
CA LYS A 71 14.39 12.74 -5.51
C LYS A 71 14.85 12.52 -6.94
N ILE A 72 15.02 11.25 -7.35
CA ILE A 72 15.43 10.88 -8.71
C ILE A 72 14.26 10.72 -9.68
N GLY A 73 13.05 11.08 -9.25
CA GLY A 73 11.84 11.03 -10.06
C GLY A 73 11.20 9.64 -10.13
N ALA A 74 11.57 8.72 -9.23
CA ALA A 74 10.80 7.49 -9.05
C ALA A 74 9.38 7.86 -8.60
N LYS A 75 8.38 7.45 -9.38
CA LYS A 75 7.00 7.52 -8.94
C LYS A 75 6.76 6.35 -7.99
N ILE A 76 7.02 6.52 -6.70
CA ILE A 76 6.46 5.59 -5.71
C ILE A 76 4.95 5.57 -6.00
N PRO A 77 4.34 4.40 -6.30
CA PRO A 77 2.92 4.34 -6.59
C PRO A 77 2.22 5.06 -5.45
N GLU A 78 1.49 6.12 -5.79
CA GLU A 78 0.76 6.91 -4.80
C GLU A 78 0.00 5.90 -3.95
N VAL A 79 0.38 5.80 -2.67
CA VAL A 79 -0.43 5.04 -1.74
C VAL A 79 -1.67 5.89 -1.59
N GLU A 80 -2.67 5.63 -2.43
CA GLU A 80 -3.93 6.35 -2.37
C GLU A 80 -4.55 6.06 -1.01
N GLU A 81 -5.00 7.12 -0.33
CA GLU A 81 -5.73 6.96 0.92
C GLU A 81 -6.98 6.12 0.71
N VAL A 82 -7.44 5.50 1.79
CA VAL A 82 -8.69 4.75 1.74
C VAL A 82 -9.82 5.65 1.29
N ARG A 83 -10.63 5.13 0.37
CA ARG A 83 -11.86 5.81 0.00
C ARG A 83 -12.90 5.53 1.05
N LEU A 84 -13.57 6.57 1.53
CA LEU A 84 -14.59 6.48 2.55
C LEU A 84 -15.94 6.88 1.97
N LYS A 85 -16.99 6.15 2.32
CA LYS A 85 -18.37 6.56 2.08
C LYS A 85 -19.17 6.47 3.37
N LEU A 86 -20.08 7.40 3.55
CA LEU A 86 -21.03 7.36 4.66
C LEU A 86 -22.00 6.18 4.48
N ALA A 87 -22.20 5.42 5.55
CA ALA A 87 -23.26 4.43 5.63
C ALA A 87 -24.63 5.11 5.47
N PRO A 88 -25.47 4.68 4.50
CA PRO A 88 -26.70 5.39 4.17
C PRO A 88 -27.76 5.30 5.27
N LYS A 89 -27.78 4.19 6.03
CA LYS A 89 -28.74 3.89 7.11
C LYS A 89 -28.10 2.95 8.13
N ASP A 90 -28.73 2.83 9.30
CA ASP A 90 -28.37 1.80 10.27
C ASP A 90 -28.39 0.42 9.62
N ARG A 91 -27.41 -0.40 9.98
CA ARG A 91 -27.23 -1.77 9.50
C ARG A 91 -27.13 -1.92 7.99
N THR A 92 -26.69 -0.86 7.30
CA THR A 92 -26.61 -0.82 5.84
C THR A 92 -25.25 -0.29 5.41
N LEU A 93 -24.50 -1.07 4.64
CA LEU A 93 -23.20 -0.69 4.10
C LEU A 93 -23.36 0.13 2.80
N PRO A 94 -22.44 1.08 2.52
CA PRO A 94 -22.44 1.76 1.24
C PRO A 94 -22.01 0.82 0.11
N GLU A 95 -22.42 1.15 -1.12
CA GLU A 95 -22.01 0.42 -2.31
C GLU A 95 -20.49 0.45 -2.50
N GLY A 96 -19.92 -0.73 -2.74
CA GLY A 96 -18.49 -0.93 -2.93
C GLY A 96 -17.70 -1.06 -1.64
N PHE A 97 -18.33 -1.33 -0.50
CA PHE A 97 -17.62 -1.57 0.77
C PHE A 97 -16.57 -2.68 0.62
N TYR A 98 -15.45 -2.51 1.32
CA TYR A 98 -14.44 -3.55 1.42
C TYR A 98 -14.86 -4.58 2.47
N SER A 99 -14.95 -5.85 2.06
CA SER A 99 -15.19 -6.97 2.99
C SER A 99 -13.86 -7.53 3.48
N THR A 100 -13.68 -7.62 4.79
CA THR A 100 -12.41 -8.02 5.39
C THR A 100 -12.18 -9.53 5.35
N THR A 101 -10.91 -9.91 5.47
CA THR A 101 -10.50 -11.26 5.86
C THR A 101 -10.21 -11.29 7.37
N ASN A 102 -9.85 -12.45 7.92
CA ASN A 102 -9.42 -12.57 9.31
C ASN A 102 -7.95 -12.18 9.55
N HIS A 103 -7.25 -11.63 8.54
CA HIS A 103 -5.84 -11.26 8.65
C HIS A 103 -5.66 -9.81 9.14
N PRO A 104 -4.57 -9.52 9.89
CA PRO A 104 -4.21 -8.15 10.24
C PRO A 104 -4.27 -7.23 9.03
N THR A 105 -5.06 -6.16 9.17
CA THR A 105 -5.34 -5.23 8.09
C THR A 105 -5.00 -3.82 8.54
N TYR A 106 -4.43 -3.03 7.65
CA TYR A 106 -4.06 -1.64 7.85
C TYR A 106 -4.70 -0.79 6.76
N VAL A 107 -5.10 0.42 7.11
CA VAL A 107 -5.68 1.40 6.19
C VAL A 107 -4.86 2.67 6.20
N LEU A 108 -4.63 3.27 5.03
CA LEU A 108 -3.92 4.53 4.91
C LEU A 108 -4.90 5.71 5.10
N ILE A 109 -4.72 6.48 6.18
CA ILE A 109 -5.54 7.65 6.52
C ILE A 109 -4.60 8.84 6.76
N SER A 110 -4.80 9.96 6.06
CA SER A 110 -3.98 11.18 6.25
C SER A 110 -2.47 10.91 6.15
N GLY A 111 -2.06 10.09 5.19
CA GLY A 111 -0.67 9.67 4.97
C GLY A 111 -0.09 8.64 5.97
N GLU A 112 -0.87 8.17 6.95
CA GLU A 112 -0.39 7.23 7.99
C GLU A 112 -1.10 5.87 7.89
N TRP A 113 -0.35 4.78 8.06
CA TRP A 113 -0.91 3.43 8.13
C TRP A 113 -1.48 3.17 9.52
N VAL A 114 -2.80 3.09 9.60
CA VAL A 114 -3.56 2.83 10.82
C VAL A 114 -3.98 1.36 10.85
N GLY A 115 -3.66 0.65 11.92
CA GLY A 115 -4.11 -0.73 12.13
C GLY A 115 -5.62 -0.79 12.36
N VAL A 116 -6.28 -1.78 11.75
CA VAL A 116 -7.71 -2.01 11.95
C VAL A 116 -7.90 -2.88 13.19
N GLU A 117 -8.52 -2.32 14.22
CA GLU A 117 -8.91 -3.05 15.43
C GLU A 117 -10.12 -3.97 15.17
N ASN A 118 -10.28 -5.02 15.98
CA ASN A 118 -11.41 -5.98 15.88
C ASN A 118 -11.61 -6.54 14.46
N ILE A 119 -10.51 -6.92 13.80
CA ILE A 119 -10.55 -7.53 12.48
C ILE A 119 -11.07 -8.97 12.56
N GLU A 120 -12.10 -9.26 11.79
CA GLU A 120 -12.67 -10.59 11.60
C GLU A 120 -12.99 -10.80 10.12
N MET A 121 -13.35 -12.02 9.73
CA MET A 121 -13.87 -12.27 8.40
C MET A 121 -15.26 -11.63 8.26
N ASP A 122 -15.56 -11.08 7.07
CA ASP A 122 -16.89 -10.55 6.71
C ASP A 122 -17.39 -9.37 7.58
N VAL A 123 -16.46 -8.54 8.06
CA VAL A 123 -16.79 -7.24 8.68
C VAL A 123 -16.43 -6.08 7.74
N ALA A 124 -17.04 -4.92 7.98
CA ALA A 124 -16.69 -3.69 7.30
C ALA A 124 -15.69 -2.89 8.14
N ILE A 125 -14.82 -2.12 7.49
CA ILE A 125 -13.89 -1.23 8.18
C ILE A 125 -14.54 0.15 8.32
N VAL A 126 -14.76 0.59 9.56
CA VAL A 126 -15.22 1.94 9.89
C VAL A 126 -14.04 2.78 10.36
N VAL A 127 -13.89 3.96 9.79
CA VAL A 127 -12.81 4.91 10.07
C VAL A 127 -13.35 6.09 10.87
N ASP A 128 -12.61 6.46 11.90
CA ASP A 128 -12.75 7.73 12.62
C ASP A 128 -11.59 8.63 12.21
N THR A 129 -11.88 9.63 11.38
CA THR A 129 -10.88 10.57 10.85
C THR A 129 -10.40 11.58 11.89
N GLU A 130 -11.19 11.85 12.94
CA GLU A 130 -10.81 12.79 14.00
C GLU A 130 -9.76 12.16 14.93
N ASN A 131 -10.01 10.90 15.32
CA ASN A 131 -9.11 10.14 16.20
C ASN A 131 -8.06 9.32 15.46
N LYS A 132 -8.01 9.37 14.12
CA LYS A 132 -7.14 8.55 13.25
C LYS A 132 -7.17 7.07 13.63
N SER A 133 -8.37 6.51 13.78
CA SER A 133 -8.55 5.10 14.16
C SER A 133 -9.41 4.36 13.13
N ALA A 134 -9.21 3.04 13.04
CA ALA A 134 -10.00 2.17 12.17
C ALA A 134 -10.41 0.91 12.94
N ARG A 135 -11.64 0.45 12.75
CA ARG A 135 -12.16 -0.75 13.41
C ARG A 135 -13.04 -1.58 12.49
N GLY A 136 -12.97 -2.90 12.63
CA GLY A 136 -13.94 -3.82 12.07
C GLY A 136 -15.29 -3.69 12.78
N LYS A 137 -16.37 -3.59 12.00
CA LYS A 137 -17.74 -3.69 12.50
C LYS A 137 -18.55 -4.66 11.65
N PRO A 138 -19.26 -5.63 12.26
CA PRO A 138 -20.25 -6.42 11.54
C PRO A 138 -21.40 -5.53 11.06
N ILE A 139 -22.11 -5.97 10.01
CA ILE A 139 -23.22 -5.20 9.44
C ILE A 139 -24.30 -4.84 10.47
N SER A 140 -24.50 -5.68 11.50
CA SER A 140 -25.47 -5.45 12.59
C SER A 140 -25.19 -4.19 13.41
N ASP A 141 -23.93 -3.73 13.42
CA ASP A 141 -23.41 -2.69 14.31
C ASP A 141 -23.12 -1.38 13.57
N ILE A 142 -23.27 -1.38 12.24
CA ILE A 142 -23.15 -0.18 11.40
C ILE A 142 -24.24 0.82 11.73
N LYS A 143 -23.85 2.08 11.90
CA LYS A 143 -24.75 3.21 12.11
C LYS A 143 -24.80 4.13 10.90
N LYS A 144 -25.94 4.76 10.67
CA LYS A 144 -26.07 5.80 9.65
C LYS A 144 -24.99 6.88 9.89
N GLY A 145 -24.23 7.19 8.85
CA GLY A 145 -23.16 8.18 8.91
C GLY A 145 -21.80 7.63 9.35
N ASP A 146 -21.66 6.34 9.69
CA ASP A 146 -20.34 5.73 9.84
C ASP A 146 -19.55 5.89 8.52
N LEU A 147 -18.30 6.32 8.60
CA LEU A 147 -17.40 6.39 7.44
C LEU A 147 -16.82 4.99 7.18
N VAL A 148 -17.32 4.34 6.13
CA VAL A 148 -16.94 2.97 5.78
C VAL A 148 -15.95 2.97 4.62
N VAL A 149 -14.91 2.14 4.72
CA VAL A 149 -13.94 1.92 3.65
C VAL A 149 -14.61 1.25 2.43
N VAL A 150 -14.37 1.83 1.26
CA VAL A 150 -14.86 1.32 -0.02
C VAL A 150 -13.72 1.13 -1.03
N GLY A 151 -13.87 0.17 -1.93
CA GLY A 151 -12.83 -0.21 -2.89
C GLY A 151 -11.67 -0.97 -2.23
N ASN A 152 -10.54 -1.02 -2.92
CA ASN A 152 -9.37 -1.81 -2.54
C ASN A 152 -8.08 -0.97 -2.44
N ARG A 153 -8.19 0.36 -2.55
CA ARG A 153 -7.05 1.28 -2.47
C ARG A 153 -6.81 1.71 -1.03
N GLY A 154 -5.54 1.91 -0.66
CA GLY A 154 -5.16 2.30 0.70
C GLY A 154 -5.31 1.20 1.74
N ILE A 155 -5.43 -0.07 1.33
CA ILE A 155 -5.61 -1.22 2.22
C ILE A 155 -4.39 -2.14 2.12
N ARG A 156 -3.78 -2.48 3.25
CA ARG A 156 -2.68 -3.46 3.36
C ARG A 156 -3.14 -4.60 4.26
N VAL A 157 -3.14 -5.82 3.72
CA VAL A 157 -3.44 -7.04 4.47
C VAL A 157 -2.13 -7.80 4.70
N GLU A 158 -1.84 -8.18 5.93
CA GLU A 158 -0.68 -9.00 6.29
C GLU A 158 -1.13 -10.44 6.54
N PRO A 159 -1.05 -11.34 5.55
CA PRO A 159 -1.32 -12.75 5.78
C PRO A 159 -0.29 -13.34 6.76
N PRO A 160 -0.66 -14.35 7.55
CA PRO A 160 0.27 -15.04 8.44
C PRO A 160 1.43 -15.63 7.64
N GLU A 161 2.64 -15.60 8.21
CA GLU A 161 3.80 -16.27 7.63
C GLU A 161 3.44 -17.75 7.39
N ARG A 162 3.48 -18.18 6.11
CA ARG A 162 3.36 -19.61 5.83
C ARG A 162 4.55 -20.32 6.48
N PRO A 163 4.34 -21.41 7.25
CA PRO A 163 5.46 -22.24 7.64
C PRO A 163 6.14 -22.72 6.36
N ARG A 164 7.43 -22.39 6.21
CA ARG A 164 8.26 -22.93 5.13
C ARG A 164 8.30 -24.44 5.36
N SER A 165 7.57 -25.21 4.57
CA SER A 165 7.80 -26.66 4.53
C SER A 165 9.16 -26.89 3.89
N TYR A 166 10.04 -27.54 4.65
CA TYR A 166 11.34 -28.02 4.18
C TYR A 166 11.17 -29.28 3.32
#